data_AF-A0A3D1R4Q5-F1
#
_entry.id   AF-A0A3D1R4Q5-F1
#
_cell.length_a   1.000
_cell.length_b   1.000
_cell.length_c   1.000
_cell.angle_alpha   90.00
_cell.angle_beta   90.00
_cell.angle_gamma   90.00
#
_symmetry.space_group_name_H-M   'P 1'
#
loop_
_entity.id
_entity.type
_entity.pdbx_description
1 polymer ?
#
loop_
_entity_poly.entity_id
_entity_poly.type
_entity_poly.pdbx_seq_one_letter_code
_entity_poly.pdbx_strand_id
1 'polypeptide(L)'
;MLALPLRPVPAPVASTATFAAAALHALAREEASGRRPKRLLEPSHATWQRFRGRLGPIDLLELLLEDAAVTQPAGFDAATLLGAEAKLAELPEPLVTAWLDSLPSLSLTAP
;
A
#
# COMPACT_ATOMS: atom_id res chain seq x y z
N MET A 1 -8.79 11.23 9.19
CA MET A 1 -7.86 10.44 10.02
C MET A 1 -7.37 9.29 9.16
N LEU A 2 -6.05 9.04 9.07
CA LEU A 2 -5.54 7.90 8.30
C LEU A 2 -5.90 6.60 9.03
N ALA A 3 -6.35 5.59 8.28
CA ALA A 3 -6.74 4.29 8.84
C ALA A 3 -5.53 3.44 9.25
N LEU A 4 -4.38 3.66 8.59
CA LEU A 4 -3.13 2.99 8.89
C LEU A 4 -2.22 3.90 9.72
N PRO A 5 -1.58 3.38 10.80
CA PRO A 5 -0.77 4.18 11.69
C PRO A 5 0.54 4.61 11.02
N LEU A 6 0.75 5.91 10.91
CA LEU A 6 2.07 6.48 10.63
C LEU A 6 2.85 6.48 11.96
N ARG A 7 3.64 5.44 12.25
CA ARG A 7 4.66 5.49 13.32
C ARG A 7 5.62 6.67 13.06
N PRO A 8 6.52 7.10 13.97
CA PRO A 8 7.43 8.20 13.65
C PRO A 8 8.24 7.88 12.37
N VAL A 9 7.85 8.52 11.28
CA VAL A 9 8.43 8.41 9.96
C VAL A 9 9.39 9.60 9.80
N PRO A 10 10.61 9.42 9.26
CA PRO A 10 11.48 10.54 8.97
C PRO A 10 10.78 11.60 8.11
N ALA A 11 10.94 12.88 8.44
CA ALA A 11 10.28 13.98 7.73
C ALA A 11 10.42 13.92 6.19
N PRO A 12 11.57 13.53 5.61
CA PRO A 12 11.72 13.45 4.14
C PRO A 12 10.81 12.44 3.44
N VAL A 13 10.27 11.45 4.15
CA VAL A 13 9.40 10.41 3.59
C VAL A 13 7.97 10.46 4.15
N ALA A 14 7.62 11.50 4.91
CA ALA A 14 6.32 11.61 5.56
C ALA A 14 5.14 11.76 4.57
N SER A 15 5.33 12.52 3.48
CA SER A 15 4.35 12.67 2.40
C SER A 15 4.15 11.35 1.66
N THR A 16 5.24 10.69 1.29
CA THR A 16 5.24 9.35 0.67
C THR A 16 4.55 8.33 1.57
N ALA A 17 4.84 8.32 2.87
CA ALA A 17 4.21 7.40 3.82
C ALA A 17 2.69 7.66 3.96
N THR A 18 2.30 8.92 4.00
CA THR A 18 0.88 9.33 4.03
C THR A 18 0.14 8.85 2.78
N PHE A 19 0.74 9.08 1.61
CA PHE A 19 0.20 8.63 0.34
C PHE A 19 0.08 7.10 0.27
N ALA A 20 1.16 6.37 0.56
CA ALA A 20 1.19 4.91 0.51
C ALA A 20 0.15 4.28 1.47
N ALA A 21 0.05 4.80 2.69
CA ALA A 21 -0.95 4.37 3.66
C ALA A 21 -2.38 4.61 3.15
N ALA A 22 -2.68 5.79 2.60
CA ALA A 22 -3.99 6.09 2.05
C ALA A 22 -4.34 5.19 0.85
N ALA A 23 -3.37 4.98 -0.04
CA ALA A 23 -3.52 4.15 -1.22
C ALA A 23 -3.75 2.66 -0.88
N LEU A 24 -2.96 2.10 0.05
CA LEU A 24 -3.16 0.73 0.55
C LEU A 24 -4.55 0.54 1.15
N HIS A 25 -5.00 1.50 1.95
CA HIS A 25 -6.34 1.46 2.52
C HIS A 25 -7.43 1.51 1.42
N ALA A 26 -7.30 2.40 0.43
CA ALA A 26 -8.24 2.48 -0.68
C ALA A 26 -8.32 1.18 -1.49
N LEU A 27 -7.17 0.57 -1.81
CA LEU A 27 -7.11 -0.71 -2.52
C LEU A 27 -7.74 -1.85 -1.69
N ALA A 28 -7.46 -1.90 -0.39
CA ALA A 28 -8.08 -2.88 0.50
C ALA A 28 -9.61 -2.73 0.54
N ARG A 29 -10.14 -1.49 0.50
CA ARG A 29 -11.59 -1.25 0.37
C ARG A 29 -12.14 -1.77 -0.95
N GLU A 30 -11.43 -1.56 -2.06
CA GLU A 30 -11.84 -2.11 -3.36
C GLU A 30 -11.91 -3.64 -3.35
N GLU A 31 -10.87 -4.29 -2.82
CA GLU A 31 -10.85 -5.75 -2.68
C GLU A 31 -11.97 -6.26 -1.76
N ALA A 32 -12.19 -5.59 -0.61
CA ALA A 32 -13.26 -5.96 0.32
C ALA A 32 -14.67 -5.83 -0.31
N SER A 33 -14.85 -4.85 -1.19
CA SER A 33 -16.10 -4.63 -1.92
C SER A 33 -16.27 -5.52 -3.16
N GLY A 34 -15.29 -6.35 -3.50
CA GLY A 34 -15.31 -7.20 -4.68
C GLY A 34 -15.08 -6.47 -6.01
N ARG A 35 -14.67 -5.19 -5.99
CA ARG A 35 -14.33 -4.42 -7.20
C ARG A 35 -12.99 -4.83 -7.82
N ARG A 36 -12.12 -5.48 -7.03
CA ARG A 36 -10.81 -5.96 -7.46
C ARG A 36 -10.55 -7.38 -6.90
N PRO A 37 -9.81 -8.25 -7.61
CA PRO A 37 -9.35 -9.52 -7.05
C PRO A 37 -8.52 -9.32 -5.78
N LYS A 38 -8.64 -10.25 -4.83
CA LYS A 38 -7.91 -10.17 -3.56
C LYS A 38 -6.42 -10.44 -3.77
N ARG A 39 -5.57 -9.50 -3.38
CA ARG A 39 -4.11 -9.63 -3.29
C ARG A 39 -3.60 -9.09 -1.97
N LEU A 40 -4.11 -7.93 -1.52
CA LEU A 40 -3.86 -7.37 -0.19
C LEU A 40 -4.54 -8.17 0.92
N LEU A 41 -5.77 -8.62 0.67
CA LEU A 41 -6.58 -9.38 1.61
C LEU A 41 -6.49 -10.90 1.40
N GLU A 42 -5.53 -11.36 0.59
CA GLU A 42 -5.21 -12.79 0.47
C GLU A 42 -4.56 -13.28 1.79
N PRO A 43 -5.01 -14.41 2.38
CA PRO A 43 -4.40 -14.94 3.59
C PRO A 43 -2.88 -15.14 3.43
N SER A 44 -2.10 -14.52 4.31
CA SER A 44 -0.62 -14.57 4.32
C SER A 44 0.05 -14.16 3.00
N HIS A 45 -0.66 -13.44 2.12
CA HIS A 45 -0.19 -13.09 0.77
C HIS A 45 0.38 -14.30 0.03
N ALA A 46 -0.33 -15.44 0.07
CA ALA A 46 0.15 -16.73 -0.41
C ALA A 46 0.68 -16.70 -1.86
N THR A 47 0.11 -15.87 -2.73
CA THR A 47 0.61 -15.67 -4.10
C THR A 47 1.93 -14.91 -4.10
N TRP A 48 2.06 -13.85 -3.30
CA TRP A 48 3.30 -13.08 -3.16
C TRP A 48 4.45 -13.92 -2.60
N GLN A 49 4.17 -14.74 -1.58
CA GLN A 49 5.18 -15.61 -0.95
C GLN A 49 5.80 -16.63 -1.93
N ARG A 50 5.16 -16.93 -3.06
CA ARG A 50 5.72 -17.79 -4.12
C ARG A 50 6.94 -17.19 -4.82
N PHE A 51 7.14 -15.87 -4.74
CA PHE A 51 8.32 -15.20 -5.29
C PHE A 51 9.59 -15.38 -4.45
N ARG A 52 9.56 -16.25 -3.41
CA ARG A 52 10.70 -16.82 -2.66
C ARG A 52 11.79 -15.81 -2.25
N GLY A 53 11.40 -14.77 -1.52
CA GLY A 53 12.33 -13.92 -0.75
C GLY A 53 13.21 -12.98 -1.59
N ARG A 54 12.96 -12.83 -2.89
CA ARG A 54 13.63 -11.81 -3.72
C ARG A 54 12.91 -10.46 -3.72
N LEU A 55 11.63 -10.46 -3.33
CA LEU A 55 10.78 -9.28 -3.31
C LEU A 55 10.20 -9.12 -1.89
N GLY A 56 10.40 -7.94 -1.32
CA GLY A 56 9.95 -7.57 0.01
C GLY A 56 8.62 -6.80 0.03
N PRO A 57 8.16 -6.38 1.22
CA PRO A 57 6.93 -5.60 1.41
C PRO A 57 6.88 -4.31 0.58
N ILE A 58 8.03 -3.67 0.35
CA ILE A 58 8.12 -2.44 -0.47
C ILE A 58 7.86 -2.77 -1.94
N ASP A 59 8.47 -3.85 -2.47
CA ASP A 59 8.23 -4.28 -3.85
C ASP A 59 6.76 -4.65 -4.08
N LEU A 60 6.10 -5.24 -3.07
CA LEU A 60 4.66 -5.51 -3.13
C LEU A 60 3.85 -4.22 -3.19
N LEU A 61 4.19 -3.23 -2.36
CA LEU A 61 3.55 -1.92 -2.35
C LEU A 61 3.69 -1.23 -3.72
N GLU A 62 4.90 -1.20 -4.27
CA GLU A 62 5.18 -0.61 -5.58
C GLU A 62 4.35 -1.29 -6.68
N LEU A 63 4.38 -2.63 -6.74
CA LEU A 63 3.61 -3.38 -7.74
C LEU A 63 2.09 -3.12 -7.63
N LEU A 64 1.55 -3.03 -6.41
CA LEU A 64 0.13 -2.76 -6.20
C LEU A 64 -0.27 -1.37 -6.71
N LEU A 65 0.60 -0.37 -6.48
CA LEU A 65 0.39 1.00 -6.94
C LEU A 65 0.54 1.10 -8.46
N GLU A 66 1.56 0.48 -9.04
CA GLU A 66 1.76 0.40 -10.49
C GLU A 66 0.53 -0.21 -11.17
N ASP A 67 0.05 -1.36 -10.71
CA ASP A 67 -1.13 -2.01 -11.25
C ASP A 67 -2.40 -1.16 -11.09
N ALA A 68 -2.54 -0.44 -9.96
CA ALA A 68 -3.67 0.44 -9.73
C ALA A 68 -3.63 1.67 -10.66
N ALA A 69 -2.45 2.24 -10.87
CA ALA A 69 -2.24 3.41 -11.72
C ALA A 69 -2.60 3.17 -13.19
N VAL A 70 -2.52 1.91 -13.67
CA VAL A 70 -2.97 1.54 -15.03
C VAL A 70 -4.44 1.93 -15.28
N THR A 71 -5.29 1.80 -14.27
CA THR A 71 -6.74 2.06 -14.40
C THR A 71 -7.18 3.36 -13.72
N GLN A 72 -6.46 3.78 -12.68
CA GLN A 72 -6.79 4.93 -11.83
C GLN A 72 -5.53 5.79 -11.58
N PRO A 73 -4.90 6.36 -12.62
CA PRO A 73 -3.60 7.01 -12.51
C PRO A 73 -3.60 8.18 -11.52
N ALA A 74 -4.66 9.01 -11.53
CA ALA A 74 -4.76 10.17 -10.65
C ALA A 74 -4.77 9.82 -9.15
N GLY A 75 -5.13 8.58 -8.77
CA GLY A 75 -5.19 8.14 -7.38
C GLY A 75 -3.98 7.35 -6.91
N PHE A 76 -3.22 6.74 -7.83
CA PHE A 76 -2.20 5.74 -7.48
C PHE A 76 -0.82 5.98 -8.10
N ASP A 77 -0.69 6.91 -9.04
CA ASP A 77 0.62 7.32 -9.53
C ASP A 77 1.29 8.29 -8.53
N ALA A 78 2.19 7.73 -7.72
CA ALA A 78 2.96 8.48 -6.73
C ALA A 78 3.78 9.60 -7.35
N ALA A 79 4.37 9.37 -8.53
CA ALA A 79 5.20 10.35 -9.21
C ALA A 79 4.36 11.53 -9.71
N THR A 80 3.14 11.26 -10.20
CA THR A 80 2.21 12.33 -10.58
C THR A 80 1.73 13.14 -9.37
N LEU A 81 1.49 12.50 -8.22
CA LEU A 81 0.93 13.17 -7.04
C LEU A 81 1.97 13.88 -6.16
N LEU A 82 3.15 13.30 -6.00
CA LEU A 82 4.21 13.80 -5.11
C LEU A 82 5.43 14.33 -5.87
N GLY A 83 5.49 14.18 -7.19
CA GLY A 83 6.63 14.58 -8.00
C GLY A 83 7.90 13.79 -7.67
N ALA A 84 9.05 14.44 -7.75
CA ALA A 84 10.35 13.85 -7.45
C ALA A 84 10.54 13.46 -5.96
N GLU A 85 9.59 13.79 -5.09
CA GLU A 85 9.60 13.42 -3.68
C GLU A 85 8.98 12.04 -3.40
N ALA A 86 8.40 11.39 -4.42
CA ALA A 86 7.89 10.03 -4.33
C ALA A 86 9.04 9.04 -4.11
N LYS A 87 9.28 8.68 -2.84
CA LYS A 87 10.41 7.85 -2.41
C LYS A 87 9.92 6.56 -1.76
N LEU A 88 9.14 5.77 -2.49
CA LEU A 88 8.56 4.51 -1.99
C LEU A 88 9.64 3.56 -1.47
N ALA A 89 10.74 3.43 -2.22
CA ALA A 89 11.93 2.66 -1.84
C ALA A 89 12.61 3.13 -0.53
N GLU A 90 12.40 4.36 -0.08
CA GLU A 90 12.96 4.89 1.17
C GLU A 90 12.04 4.67 2.38
N LEU A 91 10.84 4.10 2.18
CA LEU A 91 9.95 3.78 3.29
C LEU A 91 10.55 2.69 4.19
N PRO A 92 10.42 2.78 5.52
CA PRO A 92 10.86 1.71 6.40
C PRO A 92 10.07 0.42 6.14
N GLU A 93 10.75 -0.64 5.74
CA GLU A 93 10.12 -1.95 5.48
C GLU A 93 9.27 -2.48 6.66
N PRO A 94 9.70 -2.35 7.94
CA PRO A 94 8.86 -2.76 9.08
C PRO A 94 7.55 -1.97 9.20
N LEU A 95 7.51 -0.73 8.69
CA LEU A 95 6.30 0.08 8.67
C LEU A 95 5.31 -0.45 7.62
N VAL A 96 5.79 -0.71 6.41
CA VAL A 96 4.97 -1.27 5.32
C VAL A 96 4.44 -2.65 5.71
N THR A 97 5.28 -3.50 6.32
CA THR A 97 4.87 -4.80 6.86
C THR A 97 3.74 -4.65 7.87
N ALA A 98 3.91 -3.76 8.85
CA ALA A 98 2.88 -3.53 9.88
C ALA A 98 1.55 -3.03 9.28
N TRP A 99 1.60 -2.23 8.20
CA TRP A 99 0.39 -1.84 7.48
C TRP A 99 -0.30 -3.03 6.83
N LEU A 100 0.44 -3.82 6.04
CA LEU A 100 -0.09 -4.99 5.35
C LEU A 100 -0.73 -5.99 6.31
N ASP A 101 -0.09 -6.24 7.46
CA ASP A 101 -0.60 -7.13 8.51
C ASP A 101 -1.87 -6.59 9.18
N SER A 102 -2.02 -5.26 9.26
CA SER A 102 -3.18 -4.63 9.89
C SER A 102 -4.41 -4.54 8.99
N LEU A 103 -4.23 -4.50 7.66
CA LEU A 103 -5.32 -4.30 6.68
C LEU A 103 -6.51 -5.27 6.87
N PRO A 104 -6.33 -6.58 7.08
CA PRO A 104 -7.45 -7.51 7.26
C PRO A 104 -8.29 -7.25 8.52
N SER A 105 -7.73 -6.55 9.51
CA SER A 105 -8.41 -6.22 10.76
C SER A 105 -9.19 -4.90 10.73
N LEU A 106 -9.01 -4.10 9.67
CA LEU A 106 -9.69 -2.81 9.53
C LEU A 106 -11.14 -2.99 9.06
N SER A 107 -11.99 -2.03 9.44
CA SER A 107 -13.36 -1.93 8.94
C SER A 107 -13.37 -1.34 7.51
N LEU A 108 -13.05 -2.16 6.51
CA LEU A 108 -12.88 -1.75 5.11
C LEU A 108 -14.19 -1.45 4.36
N THR A 109 -15.34 -1.81 4.94
CA THR A 109 -16.67 -1.58 4.35
C THR A 109 -17.44 -0.46 5.04
N ALA A 110 -16.94 0.09 6.14
CA ALA A 110 -17.54 1.24 6.78
C ALA A 110 -17.46 2.46 5.84
N PRO A 111 -18.49 3.32 5.78
CA PRO A 111 -18.51 4.51 4.92
C PRO A 111 -17.29 5.40 5.14
#